data_AF-A0A949WYA8-F1
#
_entry.id   AF-A0A949WYA8-F1
#
_cell.length_a   1.000
_cell.length_b   1.000
_cell.length_c   1.000
_cell.angle_alpha   90.00
_cell.angle_beta   90.00
_cell.angle_gamma   90.00
#
_symmetry.space_group_name_H-M   'P 1'
#
loop_
_entity.id
_entity.type
_entity.pdbx_description
1 polymer ?
#
loop_
_entity_poly.entity_id
_entity_poly.type
_entity_poly.pdbx_seq_one_letter_code
_entity_poly.pdbx_strand_id
1 'polypeptide(L)' 'MSFLQIENLGRRYAGATVFRGLRFGIDRGEFACIIG' A
#
# COMPACT_ATOMS: atom_id res chain seq x y z
N MET A 1 2.81 12.25 -12.51
CA MET A 1 2.25 12.62 -11.20
C MET A 1 1.49 11.41 -10.72
N SER A 2 1.83 10.90 -9.53
CA SER A 2 1.15 9.75 -8.93
C SER A 2 -0.32 10.06 -8.70
N PHE A 3 -1.20 9.18 -9.15
CA PHE A 3 -2.63 9.24 -8.87
C PHE A 3 -2.93 8.80 -7.44
N LEU A 4 -2.22 7.77 -6.97
CA LEU A 4 -2.28 7.28 -5.59
C LEU A 4 -0.84 7.20 -5.06
N GLN A 5 -0.64 7.64 -3.83
CA GLN A 5 0.62 7.51 -3.11
C GLN A 5 0.33 7.04 -1.69
N ILE A 6 0.95 5.93 -1.30
CA ILE A 6 0.87 5.37 0.05
C ILE A 6 2.26 5.42 0.66
N GLU A 7 2.36 6.05 1.84
CA GLU A 7 3.60 6.12 2.59
C GLU A 7 3.40 5.64 4.03
N ASN A 8 4.32 4.80 4.49
CA ASN A 8 4.38 4.29 5.85
C ASN A 8 3.06 3.66 6.36
N LEU A 9 2.29 3.01 5.47
CA LEU A 9 1.05 2.36 5.86
C LEU A 9 1.34 1.20 6.81
N GLY A 10 0.76 1.27 8.02
CA GLY A 10 0.81 0.23 9.02
C GLY A 10 -0.59 -0.19 9.44
N ARG A 11 -0.83 -1.49 9.59
CA ARG A 11 -2.10 -2.03 10.10
C ARG A 11 -1.84 -3.19 11.04
N ARG A 12 -2.52 -3.16 12.19
CA ARG A 12 -2.49 -4.22 13.21
C ARG A 12 -3.91 -4.55 13.66
N TYR A 13 -4.17 -5.82 13.92
CA TYR A 13 -5.30 -6.30 14.72
C TYR A 13 -4.75 -6.90 16.02
N ALA A 14 -5.60 -7.12 17.02
CA ALA A 14 -5.17 -7.62 18.34
C ALA A 14 -4.23 -8.84 18.20
N GLY A 15 -2.92 -8.62 18.42
CA GLY A 15 -1.87 -9.63 18.32
C GLY A 15 -1.18 -9.80 16.95
N ALA A 16 -1.70 -9.26 15.85
CA ALA A 16 -1.16 -9.50 14.50
C ALA A 16 -0.85 -8.21 13.73
N THR A 17 0.32 -8.14 13.12
CA THR A 17 0.69 -7.08 12.17
C THR A 17 0.34 -7.54 10.76
N VAL A 18 -0.55 -6.81 10.09
CA VAL A 18 -1.00 -7.11 8.72
C VAL A 18 -0.11 -6.38 7.71
N PHE A 19 0.14 -5.09 7.96
CA PHE A 19 1.02 -4.27 7.12
C PHE A 19 2.03 -3.56 8.02
N ARG A 20 3.29 -3.51 7.59
CA ARG A 20 4.34 -2.75 8.27
C ARG A 20 5.10 -1.90 7.27
N GLY A 21 4.83 -0.59 7.27
CA GLY A 21 5.59 0.38 6.49
C GLY A 21 5.43 0.20 4.98
N LEU A 22 4.22 -0.13 4.51
CA LEU A 22 3.93 -0.26 3.09
C LEU A 22 4.16 1.09 2.38
N ARG A 23 4.90 1.05 1.27
CA ARG A 23 5.24 2.21 0.45
C ARG A 23 5.07 1.85 -1.02
N PHE A 24 4.08 2.45 -1.68
CA PHE A 24 3.87 2.28 -3.11
C PHE A 24 3.10 3.48 -3.69
N GLY A 25 3.24 3.67 -4.99
CA GLY A 25 2.47 4.64 -5.75
C GLY A 25 1.82 3.95 -6.95
N ILE A 26 0.80 4.58 -7.50
CA ILE A 26 0.17 4.19 -8.77
C ILE A 26 0.00 5.47 -9.60
N ASP A 27 0.45 5.44 -10.84
CA ASP A 27 0.27 6.53 -11.80
C ASP A 27 -1.10 6.48 -12.50
N ARG A 28 -1.55 7.63 -13.02
CA ARG A 28 -2.84 7.68 -13.72
C ARG A 28 -2.77 6.86 -15.02
N GLY A 29 -3.65 5.87 -15.13
CA GLY A 29 -3.71 4.96 -16.29
C GLY A 29 -2.86 3.69 -16.13
N GLU A 30 -2.13 3.57 -15.02
CA GLU A 30 -1.38 2.36 -14.68
C GLU A 30 -2.33 1.26 -14.17
N PHE A 31 -2.14 0.04 -14.68
CA PHE A 31 -2.78 -1.14 -14.11
C PHE A 31 -1.86 -1.75 -13.06
N ALA A 32 -2.32 -1.78 -11.81
CA ALA A 32 -1.62 -2.43 -10.70
C ALA A 32 -2.43 -3.63 -10.20
N CYS A 33 -1.75 -4.76 -9.99
CA CYS A 33 -2.33 -5.96 -9.38
C CYS A 33 -1.59 -6.26 -8.07
N ILE A 34 -2.33 -6.36 -6.98
CA ILE A 34 -1.80 -6.77 -5.68
C ILE A 34 -2.12 -8.26 -5.51
N ILE A 35 -1.08 -9.08 -5.41
CA ILE A 35 -1.18 -10.53 -5.21
C ILE A 35 -0.55 -10.91 -3.88
N GLY A 36 -1.12 -11.92 -3.22
CA GLY A 36 -0.69 -12.42 -1.93
C GLY A 36 -1.23 -13.81 -1.67
#